data_AF-A0A7Y5QYM0-F1
#
_entry.id   AF-A0A7Y5QYM0-F1
#
_cell.length_a   1.000
_cell.length_b   1.000
_cell.length_c   1.000
_cell.angle_alpha   90.00
_cell.angle_beta   90.00
_cell.angle_gamma   90.00
#
_symmetry.space_group_name_H-M   'P 1'
#
loop_
_entity.id
_entity.type
_entity.pdbx_description
1 polymer ?
#
loop_
_entity_poly.entity_id
_entity_poly.type
_entity_poly.pdbx_seq_one_letter_code
_entity_poly.pdbx_strand_id
1 'polypeptide(L)'
;MARDPSTIRRRARVLALASLAAASLSCGAAPSRDGIAVIASGADLESGNPLVTVHPLARQIQRHALFVTLARYDSALTPVPYWARRWTWSTDRRTLTLALAPGLRWHDGVAATSRDAVFTFDAARDPRTGSPRAGELATLDSALARDDTTLVLRFTTPQPAIPAFLCELPIVPEHLLA
;
A
#
# COMPACT_ATOMS: atom_id res chain seq x y z
N MET A 1 -42.56 55.42 -27.69
CA MET A 1 -41.81 55.53 -26.43
C MET A 1 -40.89 54.31 -26.33
N ALA A 2 -39.68 54.41 -26.89
CA ALA A 2 -38.77 53.27 -27.07
C ALA A 2 -37.98 53.01 -25.78
N ARG A 3 -37.99 51.76 -25.29
CA ARG A 3 -37.22 51.36 -24.10
C ARG A 3 -35.74 51.20 -24.48
N ASP A 4 -34.87 51.89 -23.74
CA ASP A 4 -33.42 51.91 -23.92
C ASP A 4 -32.80 50.51 -23.65
N PRO A 5 -32.12 49.88 -24.65
CA PRO A 5 -31.53 48.55 -24.53
C PRO A 5 -30.33 48.47 -23.57
N SER A 6 -29.81 49.60 -23.09
CA SER A 6 -28.67 49.65 -22.16
C SER A 6 -29.00 49.11 -20.75
N THR A 7 -30.27 49.14 -20.35
CA THR A 7 -30.73 48.76 -19.00
C THR A 7 -30.85 47.25 -18.79
N ILE A 8 -31.02 46.46 -19.86
CA ILE A 8 -31.13 44.99 -19.81
C ILE A 8 -29.75 44.34 -19.55
N ARG A 9 -28.67 44.94 -20.06
CA ARG A 9 -27.31 44.39 -19.92
C ARG A 9 -26.66 44.57 -18.54
N ARG A 10 -27.16 45.51 -17.71
CA ARG A 10 -26.64 45.71 -16.33
C ARG A 10 -27.26 44.77 -15.30
N ARG A 11 -28.49 44.29 -15.52
CA ARG A 11 -29.16 43.36 -14.57
C ARG A 11 -28.71 41.90 -14.74
N ALA A 12 -28.20 41.52 -15.91
CA ALA A 12 -27.69 40.17 -16.16
C ALA A 12 -26.32 39.86 -15.53
N ARG A 13 -25.54 40.87 -15.12
CA ARG A 13 -24.20 40.65 -14.52
C ARG A 13 -24.18 40.51 -13.00
N VAL A 14 -25.20 40.98 -12.30
CA VAL A 14 -25.25 40.87 -10.82
C VAL A 14 -25.86 39.54 -10.35
N LEU A 15 -26.73 38.93 -11.16
CA LEU A 15 -27.37 37.64 -10.83
C LEU A 15 -26.54 36.39 -11.20
N ALA A 16 -25.46 36.54 -11.98
CA ALA A 16 -24.56 35.43 -12.32
C ALA A 16 -23.38 35.26 -11.34
N LEU A 17 -23.14 36.24 -10.45
CA LEU A 17 -22.07 36.17 -9.43
C LEU A 17 -22.57 35.66 -8.07
N ALA A 18 -23.88 35.68 -7.81
CA ALA A 18 -24.45 35.16 -6.56
C ALA A 18 -24.67 33.63 -6.58
N SER A 19 -24.77 33.01 -7.74
CA SER A 19 -24.97 31.56 -7.89
C SER A 19 -23.66 30.75 -7.89
N LEU A 20 -22.50 31.38 -8.09
CA LEU A 20 -21.20 30.71 -8.00
C LEU A 20 -20.63 30.69 -6.56
N ALA A 21 -21.17 31.49 -5.65
CA ALA A 21 -20.72 31.56 -4.26
C ALA A 21 -21.45 30.59 -3.31
N ALA A 22 -22.55 29.98 -3.76
CA ALA A 22 -23.34 29.04 -2.94
C ALA A 22 -22.94 27.56 -3.14
N ALA A 23 -22.13 27.24 -4.15
CA ALA A 23 -21.67 25.87 -4.42
C ALA A 23 -20.42 25.47 -3.62
N SER A 24 -19.77 26.41 -2.93
CA SER A 24 -18.50 26.17 -2.23
C SER A 24 -18.66 25.71 -0.78
N LEU A 25 -19.88 25.58 -0.24
CA LEU A 25 -20.10 25.15 1.16
C LEU A 25 -20.77 23.78 1.33
N SER A 26 -21.02 23.02 0.26
CA SER A 26 -21.73 21.73 0.34
C SER A 26 -20.96 20.56 -0.27
N CYS A 27 -19.65 20.45 -0.02
CA CYS A 27 -18.93 19.20 -0.26
C CYS A 27 -18.26 18.75 1.03
N GLY A 28 -19.04 18.06 1.86
CA GLY A 28 -18.60 17.52 3.13
C GLY A 28 -19.59 16.54 3.70
N ALA A 29 -20.28 15.75 2.85
CA ALA A 29 -20.90 14.54 3.33
C ALA A 29 -19.76 13.61 3.79
N ALA A 30 -19.79 13.18 5.05
CA ALA A 30 -18.84 12.18 5.53
C ALA A 30 -18.91 10.96 4.61
N PRO A 31 -17.77 10.37 4.21
CA PRO A 31 -17.78 9.21 3.32
C PRO A 31 -18.67 8.12 3.93
N SER A 32 -19.70 7.70 3.19
CA SER A 32 -20.50 6.55 3.60
C SER A 32 -19.61 5.33 3.58
N ARG A 33 -19.61 4.56 4.67
CA ARG A 33 -18.89 3.28 4.73
C ARG A 33 -19.58 2.19 3.92
N ASP A 34 -20.84 2.43 3.56
CA ASP A 34 -21.64 1.59 2.69
C ASP A 34 -21.57 2.15 1.27
N GLY A 35 -21.00 1.37 0.34
CA GLY A 35 -20.84 1.77 -1.04
C GLY A 35 -20.00 0.77 -1.83
N ILE A 36 -20.27 0.65 -3.13
CA ILE A 36 -19.45 -0.12 -4.05
C ILE A 36 -18.48 0.84 -4.73
N ALA A 37 -17.18 0.63 -4.54
CA ALA A 37 -16.15 1.28 -5.34
C ALA A 37 -15.99 0.53 -6.66
N VAL A 38 -16.28 1.18 -7.79
CA VAL A 38 -16.05 0.62 -9.13
C VAL A 38 -14.73 1.16 -9.65
N ILE A 39 -13.76 0.27 -9.87
CA ILE A 39 -12.47 0.58 -10.47
C ILE A 39 -12.43 -0.06 -11.86
N ALA A 40 -12.41 0.77 -12.90
CA ALA A 40 -12.20 0.29 -14.25
C ALA A 40 -10.71 -0.03 -14.48
N SER A 41 -10.42 -1.24 -14.96
CA SER A 41 -9.08 -1.66 -15.34
C SER A 41 -9.05 -2.04 -16.82
N GLY A 42 -8.02 -1.59 -17.54
CA GLY A 42 -7.78 -1.98 -18.94
C GLY A 42 -7.12 -3.35 -19.09
N ALA A 43 -6.85 -4.04 -17.98
CA ALA A 43 -6.23 -5.36 -17.95
C ALA A 43 -6.81 -6.18 -16.80
N ASP A 44 -6.81 -7.50 -16.96
CA ASP A 44 -7.19 -8.43 -15.90
C ASP A 44 -6.09 -8.57 -14.84
N LEU A 45 -6.40 -9.26 -13.74
CA LEU A 45 -5.40 -9.67 -12.76
C LEU A 45 -4.51 -10.75 -13.38
N GLU A 46 -3.22 -10.42 -13.59
CA GLU A 46 -2.24 -11.34 -14.18
C GLU A 46 -2.08 -12.65 -13.40
N SER A 47 -2.09 -12.57 -12.06
CA SER A 47 -1.98 -13.72 -11.18
C SER A 47 -2.61 -13.43 -9.82
N GLY A 48 -3.16 -14.45 -9.17
CA GLY A 48 -3.59 -14.37 -7.77
C GLY A 48 -2.41 -14.37 -6.78
N ASN A 49 -1.24 -14.85 -7.20
CA ASN A 49 -0.04 -14.87 -6.37
C ASN A 49 0.72 -13.54 -6.52
N PRO A 50 0.80 -12.71 -5.46
CA PRO A 50 1.47 -11.42 -5.53
C PRO A 50 2.99 -11.53 -5.73
N LEU A 51 3.60 -12.68 -5.45
CA LEU A 51 5.05 -12.86 -5.55
C LEU A 51 5.55 -13.01 -6.99
N VAL A 52 4.67 -13.30 -7.96
CA VAL A 52 5.05 -13.54 -9.37
C VAL A 52 4.49 -12.51 -10.34
N THR A 53 3.70 -11.55 -9.84
CA THR A 53 3.00 -10.57 -10.67
C THR A 53 3.95 -9.44 -11.10
N VAL A 54 3.99 -9.12 -12.40
CA VAL A 54 4.77 -8.01 -12.97
C VAL A 54 3.89 -6.85 -13.42
N HIS A 55 2.63 -7.11 -13.76
CA HIS A 55 1.70 -6.11 -14.27
C HIS A 55 1.42 -5.02 -13.22
N PRO A 56 1.61 -3.73 -13.53
CA PRO A 56 1.58 -2.66 -12.55
C PRO A 56 0.20 -2.49 -11.89
N LEU A 57 -0.90 -2.57 -12.66
CA LEU A 57 -2.25 -2.44 -12.09
C LEU A 57 -2.60 -3.62 -11.17
N ALA A 58 -2.20 -4.83 -11.57
CA ALA A 58 -2.43 -6.03 -10.76
C ALA A 58 -1.71 -5.92 -9.40
N ARG A 59 -0.46 -5.43 -9.40
CA ARG A 59 0.30 -5.16 -8.17
C ARG A 59 -0.38 -4.12 -7.28
N GLN A 60 -0.98 -3.07 -7.84
CA GLN A 60 -1.71 -2.08 -7.04
C GLN A 60 -2.93 -2.71 -6.35
N ILE A 61 -3.73 -3.51 -7.07
CA ILE A 61 -4.89 -4.20 -6.51
C ILE A 61 -4.44 -5.16 -5.40
N GLN A 62 -3.39 -5.95 -5.65
CA GLN A 62 -2.86 -6.88 -4.66
C GLN A 62 -2.39 -6.17 -3.39
N ARG A 63 -1.57 -5.12 -3.50
CA ARG A 63 -1.03 -4.40 -2.33
C ARG A 63 -2.07 -3.57 -1.59
N HIS A 64 -3.06 -2.99 -2.28
CA HIS A 64 -3.96 -2.00 -1.69
C HIS A 64 -5.35 -2.52 -1.38
N ALA A 65 -5.78 -3.62 -1.99
CA ALA A 65 -7.11 -4.19 -1.79
C ALA A 65 -7.10 -5.61 -1.21
N LEU A 66 -6.11 -6.45 -1.56
CA LEU A 66 -6.13 -7.88 -1.23
C LEU A 66 -5.20 -8.28 -0.09
N PHE A 67 -4.04 -7.63 0.02
CA PHE A 67 -2.98 -8.01 0.96
C PHE A 67 -2.45 -6.82 1.75
N VAL A 68 -1.61 -7.13 2.74
CA VAL A 68 -0.94 -6.15 3.60
C VAL A 68 0.57 -6.25 3.39
N THR A 69 1.24 -5.09 3.40
CA THR A 69 2.69 -4.95 3.33
C THR A 69 3.25 -4.55 4.70
N LEU A 70 4.57 -4.68 4.89
CA LEU A 70 5.21 -4.30 6.16
C LEU A 70 5.29 -2.78 6.34
N ALA A 71 5.55 -2.06 5.25
CA ALA A 71 5.56 -0.61 5.17
C ALA A 71 4.53 -0.11 4.15
N ARG A 72 4.30 1.19 4.08
CA ARG A 72 3.56 1.82 2.98
C ARG A 72 4.14 3.19 2.66
N TYR A 73 3.78 3.76 1.52
CA TYR A 73 4.10 5.15 1.22
C TYR A 73 3.09 6.10 1.87
N ASP A 74 3.59 7.22 2.37
CA ASP A 74 2.76 8.38 2.69
C ASP A 74 2.49 9.25 1.44
N SER A 75 1.83 10.38 1.60
CA SER A 75 1.52 11.31 0.51
C SER A 75 2.75 11.95 -0.14
N ALA A 76 3.91 11.92 0.54
CA ALA A 76 5.19 12.41 0.02
C ALA A 76 6.03 11.29 -0.60
N LEU A 77 5.44 10.10 -0.83
CA LEU A 77 6.13 8.91 -1.32
C LEU A 77 7.29 8.46 -0.43
N THR A 78 7.19 8.73 0.87
CA THR A 78 8.18 8.27 1.85
C THR A 78 7.71 6.97 2.49
N PRO A 79 8.57 5.93 2.59
CA PRO A 79 8.25 4.72 3.34
C PRO A 79 7.99 5.02 4.81
N VAL A 80 6.81 4.62 5.28
CA VAL A 80 6.37 4.77 6.68
C VAL A 80 5.85 3.45 7.23
N PRO A 81 5.82 3.28 8.57
CA PRO A 81 5.24 2.11 9.22
C PRO A 81 3.82 1.76 8.74
N TYR A 82 3.55 0.46 8.54
CA TYR A 82 2.22 -0.07 8.26
C TYR A 82 1.90 -1.26 9.17
N TRP A 83 2.05 -2.51 8.72
CA TRP A 83 1.96 -3.66 9.62
C TRP A 83 3.14 -3.70 10.58
N ALA A 84 4.36 -3.45 10.09
CA ALA A 84 5.49 -3.15 10.96
C ALA A 84 5.34 -1.73 11.51
N ARG A 85 5.01 -1.61 12.80
CA ARG A 85 4.76 -0.32 13.49
C ARG A 85 6.04 0.42 13.82
N ARG A 86 7.15 -0.30 13.94
CA ARG A 86 8.47 0.26 14.22
C ARG A 86 9.52 -0.64 13.60
N TRP A 87 10.60 -0.02 13.12
CA TRP A 87 11.81 -0.74 12.75
C TRP A 87 13.04 -0.09 13.36
N THR A 88 14.08 -0.87 13.57
CA THR A 88 15.35 -0.40 14.12
C THR A 88 16.50 -1.06 13.39
N TRP A 89 17.42 -0.24 12.91
CA TRP A 89 18.66 -0.70 12.30
C TRP A 89 19.72 -0.93 13.38
N SER A 90 20.51 -1.98 13.23
CA SER A 90 21.80 -2.11 13.93
C SER A 90 22.75 -1.01 13.50
N THR A 91 23.79 -0.78 14.32
CA THR A 91 24.82 0.25 14.07
C THR A 91 25.50 0.10 12.70
N ASP A 92 25.75 -1.13 12.27
CA ASP A 92 26.36 -1.45 10.97
C ASP A 92 25.36 -1.41 9.80
N ARG A 93 24.08 -1.15 10.07
CA ARG A 93 22.95 -1.13 9.12
C ARG A 93 22.77 -2.42 8.33
N ARG A 94 23.18 -3.56 8.90
CA ARG A 94 23.03 -4.89 8.31
C ARG A 94 21.92 -5.73 8.95
N THR A 95 21.38 -5.31 10.08
CA THR A 95 20.25 -5.97 10.72
C THR A 95 19.10 -4.99 10.88
N LEU A 96 17.93 -5.36 10.38
CA LEU A 96 16.68 -4.62 10.56
C LEU A 96 15.72 -5.44 11.43
N THR A 97 15.39 -4.92 12.60
CA THR A 97 14.37 -5.52 13.47
C THR A 97 13.05 -4.77 13.30
N LEU A 98 11.98 -5.49 12.98
CA LEU A 98 10.64 -4.98 12.72
C LEU A 98 9.68 -5.48 13.81
N ALA A 99 9.00 -4.55 14.47
CA ALA A 99 7.93 -4.84 15.43
C ALA A 99 6.57 -4.75 14.72
N LEU A 100 5.87 -5.88 14.63
CA LEU A 100 4.60 -6.04 13.93
C LEU A 100 3.43 -5.70 14.85
N ALA A 101 2.37 -5.13 14.28
CA ALA A 101 1.13 -4.92 15.01
C ALA A 101 0.46 -6.27 15.32
N PRO A 102 0.09 -6.55 16.58
CA PRO A 102 -0.66 -7.75 16.92
C PRO A 102 -2.10 -7.65 16.42
N GLY A 103 -2.79 -8.80 16.37
CA GLY A 103 -4.23 -8.87 16.12
C GLY A 103 -4.64 -8.83 14.64
N LEU A 104 -3.68 -8.73 13.71
CA LEU A 104 -3.97 -8.95 12.29
C LEU A 104 -4.36 -10.41 12.08
N ARG A 105 -5.39 -10.65 11.26
CA ARG A 105 -5.88 -11.98 10.92
C ARG A 105 -6.06 -12.11 9.42
N TRP A 106 -5.80 -13.30 8.92
CA TRP A 106 -6.17 -13.73 7.60
C TRP A 106 -7.70 -13.90 7.50
N HIS A 107 -8.22 -13.96 6.27
CA HIS A 107 -9.66 -14.06 6.02
C HIS A 107 -10.28 -15.37 6.54
N ASP A 108 -9.48 -16.40 6.78
CA ASP A 108 -9.88 -17.66 7.42
C ASP A 108 -9.86 -17.61 8.96
N GLY A 109 -9.49 -16.46 9.53
CA GLY A 109 -9.43 -16.22 10.97
C GLY A 109 -8.09 -16.56 11.61
N VAL A 110 -7.15 -17.19 10.90
CA VAL A 110 -5.80 -17.47 11.42
C VAL A 110 -5.07 -16.17 11.71
N ALA A 111 -4.33 -16.09 12.82
CA ALA A 111 -3.57 -14.91 13.17
C ALA A 111 -2.39 -14.74 12.21
N ALA A 112 -2.20 -13.55 11.66
CA ALA A 112 -1.01 -13.22 10.90
C ALA A 112 0.16 -12.95 11.85
N THR A 113 1.31 -13.59 11.60
CA THR A 113 2.50 -13.52 12.48
C THR A 113 3.77 -13.21 11.70
N SER A 114 4.85 -12.93 12.41
CA SER A 114 6.19 -12.78 11.82
C SER A 114 6.61 -13.98 10.97
N ARG A 115 6.06 -15.18 11.19
CA ARG A 115 6.37 -16.37 10.38
C ARG A 115 5.83 -16.27 8.95
N ASP A 116 4.64 -15.69 8.76
CA ASP A 116 4.12 -15.35 7.43
C ASP A 116 5.07 -14.42 6.67
N ALA A 117 5.64 -13.44 7.39
CA ALA A 117 6.61 -12.54 6.79
C ALA A 117 7.92 -13.25 6.43
N VAL A 118 8.46 -14.11 7.32
CA VAL A 118 9.64 -14.94 7.02
C VAL A 118 9.40 -15.77 5.77
N PHE A 119 8.31 -16.53 5.74
CA PHE A 119 7.92 -17.34 4.60
C PHE A 119 7.83 -16.50 3.31
N THR A 120 7.22 -15.31 3.38
CA THR A 120 7.11 -14.40 2.24
C THR A 120 8.49 -14.00 1.70
N PHE A 121 9.44 -13.62 2.57
CA PHE A 121 10.79 -13.26 2.14
C PHE A 121 11.55 -14.44 1.54
N ASP A 122 11.44 -15.62 2.15
CA ASP A 122 12.08 -16.83 1.65
C ASP A 122 11.50 -17.26 0.31
N ALA A 123 10.17 -17.27 0.17
CA ALA A 123 9.50 -17.55 -1.09
C ALA A 123 9.86 -16.52 -2.17
N ALA A 124 9.95 -15.23 -1.82
CA ALA A 124 10.29 -14.18 -2.78
C ALA A 124 11.74 -14.25 -3.29
N ARG A 125 12.66 -14.88 -2.55
CA ARG A 125 14.06 -15.10 -3.01
C ARG A 125 14.30 -16.48 -3.58
N ASP A 126 13.41 -17.46 -3.36
CA ASP A 126 13.53 -18.79 -3.94
C ASP A 126 13.44 -18.72 -5.48
N PRO A 127 14.49 -19.16 -6.21
CA PRO A 127 14.47 -19.18 -7.67
C PRO A 127 13.29 -19.96 -8.27
N ARG A 128 12.75 -20.95 -7.56
CA ARG A 128 11.60 -21.76 -8.00
C ARG A 128 10.30 -20.96 -8.01
N THR A 129 10.17 -19.95 -7.15
CA THR A 129 9.02 -19.04 -7.16
C THR A 129 9.02 -18.19 -8.42
N GLY A 130 10.19 -17.88 -8.97
CA GLY A 130 10.30 -17.02 -10.15
C GLY A 130 9.89 -15.57 -9.87
N SER A 131 10.09 -15.09 -8.64
CA SER A 131 9.74 -13.72 -8.27
C SER A 131 10.55 -12.72 -9.10
N PRO A 132 9.90 -11.76 -9.79
CA PRO A 132 10.58 -10.73 -10.56
C PRO A 132 11.41 -9.79 -9.66
N ARG A 133 11.18 -9.83 -8.34
CA ARG A 133 11.84 -9.00 -7.33
C ARG A 133 12.95 -9.73 -6.57
N ALA A 134 13.23 -11.00 -6.90
CA ALA A 134 14.24 -11.80 -6.18
C ALA A 134 15.61 -11.10 -6.13
N GLY A 135 16.00 -10.37 -7.17
CA GLY A 135 17.25 -9.61 -7.22
C GLY A 135 17.35 -8.49 -6.18
N GLU A 136 16.23 -7.91 -5.73
CA GLU A 136 16.21 -6.90 -4.66
C GLU A 136 16.52 -7.52 -3.28
N LEU A 137 16.39 -8.85 -3.15
CA LEU A 137 16.71 -9.63 -1.97
C LEU A 137 18.07 -10.33 -2.05
N ALA A 138 18.90 -10.06 -3.06
CA ALA A 138 20.18 -10.73 -3.27
C ALA A 138 21.15 -10.62 -2.07
N THR A 139 21.05 -9.55 -1.28
CA THR A 139 21.88 -9.34 -0.08
C THR A 139 21.23 -9.82 1.21
N LEU A 140 19.97 -10.28 1.17
CA LEU A 140 19.28 -10.83 2.33
C LEU A 140 19.91 -12.18 2.71
N ASP A 141 20.64 -12.18 3.81
CA ASP A 141 21.24 -13.36 4.41
C ASP A 141 20.16 -14.25 5.03
N SER A 142 19.33 -13.68 5.90
CA SER A 142 18.27 -14.41 6.60
C SER A 142 17.08 -13.52 6.99
N ALA A 143 15.90 -14.13 7.02
CA ALA A 143 14.70 -13.62 7.68
C ALA A 143 14.37 -14.53 8.86
N LEU A 144 14.07 -13.96 10.02
CA LEU A 144 13.86 -14.71 11.26
C LEU A 144 12.66 -14.17 12.02
N ALA A 145 11.78 -15.08 12.42
CA ALA A 145 10.70 -14.83 13.36
C ALA A 145 11.25 -15.04 14.78
N ARG A 146 11.54 -13.96 15.52
CA ARG A 146 12.02 -14.08 16.90
C ARG A 146 10.89 -14.48 17.85
N ASP A 147 9.69 -13.97 17.56
CA ASP A 147 8.41 -14.24 18.19
C ASP A 147 7.32 -13.83 17.21
N ASP A 148 6.04 -14.11 17.51
CA ASP A 148 4.89 -13.87 16.60
C ASP A 148 4.78 -12.42 16.09
N THR A 149 5.41 -11.45 16.77
CA THR A 149 5.32 -10.02 16.45
C THR A 149 6.67 -9.37 16.15
N THR A 150 7.76 -10.14 16.09
CA THR A 150 9.09 -9.63 15.76
C THR A 150 9.68 -10.37 14.57
N LEU A 151 9.89 -9.63 13.49
CA LEU A 151 10.66 -10.05 12.33
C LEU A 151 12.07 -9.43 12.38
N VAL A 152 13.09 -10.22 12.09
CA VAL A 152 14.48 -9.76 11.96
C VAL A 152 14.98 -10.12 10.55
N LEU A 153 15.42 -9.11 9.81
CA LEU A 153 16.07 -9.27 8.51
C LEU A 153 17.56 -8.98 8.67
N ARG A 154 18.40 -9.89 8.18
CA ARG A 154 19.87 -9.74 8.16
C ARG A 154 20.36 -9.66 6.74
N PHE A 155 21.30 -8.76 6.49
CA PHE A 155 21.87 -8.49 5.19
C PHE A 155 23.39 -8.66 5.23
N THR A 156 23.97 -9.13 4.13
CA THR A 156 25.43 -9.26 3.98
C THR A 156 26.12 -7.89 3.85
N THR A 157 25.39 -6.89 3.35
CA THR A 157 25.83 -5.49 3.20
C THR A 157 24.75 -4.52 3.66
N PRO A 158 25.10 -3.26 4.00
CA PRO A 158 24.10 -2.25 4.34
C PRO A 158 23.09 -2.04 3.21
N GLN A 159 21.80 -2.06 3.54
CA GLN A 159 20.73 -2.06 2.53
C GLN A 159 19.76 -0.87 2.71
N PRO A 160 20.09 0.33 2.17
CA PRO A 160 19.27 1.53 2.33
C PRO A 160 17.94 1.49 1.58
N ALA A 161 17.81 0.63 0.55
CA ALA A 161 16.60 0.52 -0.27
C ALA A 161 15.48 -0.32 0.38
N ILE A 162 15.79 -1.06 1.46
CA ILE A 162 14.82 -1.99 2.07
C ILE A 162 13.52 -1.33 2.52
N PRO A 163 13.49 -0.13 3.14
CA PRO A 163 12.22 0.50 3.51
C PRO A 163 11.25 0.67 2.34
N ALA A 164 11.76 1.02 1.15
CA ALA A 164 10.93 1.12 -0.07
C ALA A 164 10.46 -0.27 -0.54
N PHE A 165 11.34 -1.29 -0.47
CA PHE A 165 10.98 -2.67 -0.78
C PHE A 165 9.86 -3.19 0.13
N LEU A 166 9.87 -2.85 1.42
CA LEU A 166 8.82 -3.23 2.38
C LEU A 166 7.43 -2.65 2.05
N CYS A 167 7.35 -1.58 1.24
CA CYS A 167 6.10 -1.03 0.72
C CYS A 167 5.55 -1.84 -0.45
N GLU A 168 6.40 -2.65 -1.09
CA GLU A 168 6.14 -3.27 -2.38
C GLU A 168 5.98 -4.79 -2.31
N LEU A 169 6.30 -5.42 -1.17
CA LEU A 169 6.17 -6.86 -0.96
C LEU A 169 4.94 -7.18 -0.10
N PRO A 170 3.83 -7.66 -0.70
CA PRO A 170 2.70 -8.19 0.05
C PRO A 170 3.08 -9.43 0.84
N ILE A 171 2.61 -9.50 2.08
CA ILE A 171 2.76 -10.69 2.92
C ILE A 171 1.74 -11.74 2.46
N VAL A 172 2.16 -13.00 2.44
CA VAL A 172 1.33 -14.15 2.07
C VAL A 172 1.21 -15.13 3.24
N PRO A 173 0.11 -15.89 3.35
CA PRO A 173 -0.14 -16.80 4.46
C PRO A 173 0.75 -18.04 4.37
N GLU A 174 1.69 -18.20 5.30
CA GLU A 174 2.55 -19.38 5.37
C GLU A 174 1.71 -20.65 5.50
N HIS A 175 0.69 -20.62 6.35
CA HIS A 175 -0.11 -21.79 6.70
C HIS A 175 -0.94 -22.37 5.54
N LEU A 176 -1.07 -21.64 4.42
CA LEU A 176 -1.73 -22.12 3.21
C LEU A 176 -0.76 -22.49 2.08
N LEU A 177 0.50 -22.08 2.18
CA LEU A 177 1.46 -22.11 1.06
C LEU A 177 2.76 -22.88 1.36
N ALA A 178 2.99 -23.26 2.62
CA ALA A 178 4.15 -24.05 3.05
C ALA A 178 4.05 -25.53 2.70
#